data_AF-A0A392QVG5-F1
#
_entry.id   AF-A0A392QVG5-F1
#
_cell.length_a   1.000
_cell.length_b   1.000
_cell.length_c   1.000
_cell.angle_alpha   90.00
_cell.angle_beta   90.00
_cell.angle_gamma   90.00
#
_symmetry.space_group_name_H-M   'P 1'
#
loop_
_entity.id
_entity.type
_entity.pdbx_description
1 polymer ?
#
loop_
_entity_poly.entity_id
_entity_poly.type
_entity_poly.pdbx_seq_one_letter_code
_entity_poly.pdbx_strand_id
1 'polypeptide(L)'
;MATKPFSILSVVEDVIQKNRSQFDDIDFASNIRKSEEASSRRNEAAKWLRNIVGGRELLDEPSEEAFRIALRSGIILCNALNKVQPGAV
;
A
#
# COMPACT_ATOMS: atom_id res chain seq x y z
N MET A 1 35.15 -2.93 -41.79
CA MET A 1 34.32 -3.49 -40.72
C MET A 1 35.12 -3.42 -39.43
N ALA A 2 34.87 -2.44 -38.56
CA ALA A 2 35.65 -2.28 -37.33
C ALA A 2 35.12 -3.25 -36.26
N THR A 3 35.94 -4.24 -35.89
CA THR A 3 35.66 -5.15 -34.78
C THR A 3 35.84 -4.39 -33.46
N LYS A 4 34.78 -4.25 -32.67
CA LYS A 4 34.90 -3.74 -31.30
C LYS A 4 35.82 -4.72 -30.53
N PRO A 5 36.93 -4.26 -29.93
CA PRO A 5 37.75 -5.15 -29.12
C PRO A 5 36.94 -5.65 -27.93
N PHE A 6 37.04 -6.95 -27.66
CA PHE A 6 36.46 -7.57 -26.46
C PHE A 6 37.12 -6.93 -25.23
N SER A 7 36.38 -6.10 -24.51
CA SER A 7 36.89 -5.37 -23.34
C SER A 7 36.26 -5.94 -22.08
N ILE A 8 37.10 -6.41 -21.16
CA ILE A 8 36.66 -6.93 -19.85
C ILE A 8 35.84 -5.88 -19.10
N LEU A 9 36.20 -4.60 -19.26
CA LEU A 9 35.50 -3.47 -18.64
C LEU A 9 34.03 -3.39 -19.08
N SER A 10 33.73 -3.65 -20.37
CA SER A 10 32.35 -3.67 -20.86
C SER A 10 31.54 -4.85 -20.34
N VAL A 11 32.17 -6.00 -20.09
CA VAL A 11 31.49 -7.18 -19.55
C VAL A 11 31.14 -6.97 -18.08
N VAL A 12 32.05 -6.37 -17.30
CA VAL A 12 31.76 -6.07 -15.89
C VAL A 12 30.68 -5.00 -15.76
N GLU A 13 30.67 -3.96 -16.61
CA GLU A 13 29.59 -2.95 -16.60
C GLU A 13 28.23 -3.56 -16.94
N ASP A 14 28.14 -4.43 -17.95
CA ASP A 14 26.89 -5.11 -18.32
C ASP A 14 26.36 -5.98 -17.19
N VAL A 15 27.24 -6.74 -16.51
CA VAL A 15 26.86 -7.56 -15.35
C VAL A 15 26.38 -6.70 -14.19
N ILE A 16 27.07 -5.60 -13.87
CA ILE A 16 26.65 -4.70 -12.79
C ILE A 16 25.30 -4.06 -13.12
N GLN A 17 25.11 -3.62 -14.37
CA GLN A 17 23.88 -2.96 -14.81
C GLN A 17 22.69 -3.92 -14.83
N LYS A 18 22.89 -5.16 -15.28
CA LYS A 18 21.87 -6.22 -15.27
C LYS A 18 21.46 -6.63 -13.86
N ASN A 19 22.42 -6.73 -12.93
CA ASN A 19 22.10 -7.02 -11.54
C ASN A 19 21.28 -5.88 -10.93
N ARG A 20 21.68 -4.61 -11.15
CA ARG A 20 20.92 -3.45 -10.64
C ARG A 20 19.47 -3.44 -11.14
N SER A 21 19.23 -3.63 -12.45
CA SER A 21 17.87 -3.65 -13.00
C SER A 21 17.02 -4.76 -12.40
N GLN A 22 17.62 -5.94 -12.14
CA GLN A 22 16.90 -7.05 -11.52
C GLN A 22 16.51 -6.74 -10.07
N PHE A 23 17.39 -6.07 -9.30
CA PHE A 23 17.06 -5.61 -7.96
C PHE A 23 15.96 -4.55 -7.97
N ASP A 24 16.05 -3.56 -8.85
CA ASP A 24 15.03 -2.50 -9.00
C ASP A 24 13.65 -3.08 -9.35
N ASP A 25 13.60 -4.08 -10.25
CA ASP A 25 12.36 -4.78 -10.62
C ASP A 25 11.76 -5.57 -9.45
N ILE A 26 12.60 -6.26 -8.66
CA ILE A 26 12.16 -7.02 -7.48
C ILE A 26 11.62 -6.07 -6.40
N ASP A 27 12.31 -4.97 -6.13
CA ASP A 27 11.87 -3.96 -5.16
C ASP A 27 10.58 -3.30 -5.61
N PHE A 28 10.44 -2.98 -6.91
CA PHE A 28 9.21 -2.46 -7.48
C PHE A 28 8.04 -3.44 -7.32
N ALA A 29 8.23 -4.71 -7.68
CA ALA A 29 7.20 -5.75 -7.52
C ALA A 29 6.83 -5.98 -6.04
N SER A 30 7.81 -5.91 -5.14
CA SER A 30 7.59 -5.96 -3.69
C SER A 30 6.73 -4.79 -3.20
N ASN A 31 7.01 -3.59 -3.69
CA ASN A 31 6.28 -2.38 -3.32
C ASN A 31 4.85 -2.36 -3.86
N ILE A 32 4.61 -2.86 -5.08
CA ILE A 32 3.26 -3.03 -5.62
C ILE A 32 2.43 -3.94 -4.70
N ARG A 33 2.94 -5.13 -4.37
CA ARG A 33 2.22 -6.07 -3.49
C ARG A 33 1.90 -5.46 -2.13
N LYS A 34 2.86 -4.74 -1.53
CA LYS A 34 2.65 -4.03 -0.26
C LYS A 34 1.55 -2.96 -0.38
N SER A 35 1.54 -2.21 -1.48
CA SER A 35 0.52 -1.19 -1.74
C SER A 35 -0.87 -1.81 -1.92
N GLU A 36 -0.97 -2.92 -2.65
CA GLU A 36 -2.22 -3.67 -2.83
C GLU A 36 -2.73 -4.23 -1.51
N GLU A 37 -1.85 -4.83 -0.69
CA GLU A 37 -2.21 -5.33 0.63
C GLU A 37 -2.68 -4.22 1.56
N ALA A 38 -1.98 -3.07 1.57
CA ALA A 38 -2.39 -1.90 2.35
C ALA A 38 -3.77 -1.38 1.91
N SER A 39 -4.03 -1.36 0.61
CA SER A 39 -5.33 -0.99 0.05
C SER A 39 -6.43 -1.98 0.46
N SER A 40 -6.15 -3.29 0.38
CA SER A 40 -7.08 -4.35 0.77
C SER A 40 -7.47 -4.24 2.24
N ARG A 41 -6.49 -4.10 3.14
CA ARG A 41 -6.72 -3.91 4.59
C ARG A 41 -7.52 -2.64 4.86
N ARG A 42 -7.27 -1.55 4.12
CA ARG A 42 -8.03 -0.30 4.24
C ARG A 42 -9.50 -0.49 3.85
N ASN A 43 -9.75 -1.15 2.73
CA ASN A 43 -11.10 -1.42 2.24
C ASN A 43 -11.86 -2.35 3.19
N GLU A 44 -11.21 -3.38 3.74
CA GLU A 44 -11.79 -4.26 4.73
C GLU A 44 -12.17 -3.49 6.01
N ALA A 45 -11.27 -2.67 6.54
CA ALA A 45 -11.52 -1.84 7.71
C ALA A 45 -12.68 -0.85 7.47
N ALA A 46 -12.74 -0.22 6.28
CA ALA A 46 -13.81 0.69 5.92
C ALA A 46 -15.18 -0.02 5.88
N LYS A 47 -15.25 -1.20 5.25
CA LYS A 47 -16.45 -2.05 5.21
C LYS A 47 -16.88 -2.47 6.63
N TRP A 48 -15.94 -2.88 7.47
CA TRP A 48 -16.21 -3.26 8.86
C TRP A 48 -16.78 -2.08 9.67
N LEU A 49 -16.15 -0.90 9.60
CA LEU A 49 -16.61 0.30 10.29
C LEU A 49 -18.02 0.71 9.84
N ARG A 50 -18.28 0.67 8.53
CA ARG A 50 -19.60 0.96 7.97
C ARG A 50 -20.66 -0.01 8.50
N ASN A 51 -20.34 -1.29 8.60
CA ASN A 51 -21.25 -2.31 9.13
C ASN A 51 -21.55 -2.11 10.63
N ILE A 52 -20.52 -1.79 11.44
CA ILE A 52 -20.66 -1.64 12.90
C ILE A 52 -21.35 -0.33 13.29
N VAL A 53 -20.94 0.79 12.69
CA VAL A 53 -21.43 2.13 13.04
C VAL A 53 -22.74 2.45 12.31
N GLY A 54 -23.04 1.75 11.21
CA GLY A 54 -24.23 1.98 10.38
C GLY A 54 -24.17 3.29 9.57
N GLY A 55 -22.99 3.91 9.46
CA GLY A 55 -22.81 5.22 8.85
C GLY A 55 -22.52 5.14 7.35
N ARG A 56 -23.23 5.94 6.54
CA ARG A 56 -22.93 6.19 5.12
C ARG A 56 -21.65 7.03 4.89
N GLU A 57 -20.95 7.39 5.95
CA GLU A 57 -19.82 8.33 5.92
C GLU A 57 -18.54 7.72 5.36
N LEU A 58 -18.43 6.39 5.29
CA LEU A 58 -17.29 5.68 4.73
C LEU A 58 -17.67 4.97 3.43
N LEU A 59 -16.88 5.20 2.39
CA LEU A 59 -16.91 4.41 1.15
C LEU A 59 -16.36 3.01 1.43
N ASP A 60 -16.81 2.02 0.67
CA ASP A 60 -16.34 0.63 0.81
C ASP A 60 -14.88 0.45 0.33
N GLU A 61 -14.42 1.33 -0.56
CA GLU A 61 -13.06 1.35 -1.10
C GLU A 61 -12.49 2.77 -1.13
N PRO A 62 -12.20 3.37 0.04
CA PRO A 62 -11.70 4.73 0.11
C PRO A 62 -10.22 4.80 -0.28
N SER A 63 -9.79 5.95 -0.82
CA SER A 63 -8.36 6.27 -0.88
C SER A 63 -7.78 6.39 0.54
N GLU A 64 -6.45 6.38 0.66
CA GLU A 64 -5.80 6.54 1.97
C GLU A 64 -6.15 7.87 2.63
N GLU A 65 -6.06 8.95 1.87
CA GLU A 65 -6.33 10.29 2.36
C GLU A 65 -7.79 10.43 2.77
N ALA A 66 -8.72 9.93 1.95
CA ALA A 66 -10.15 9.97 2.27
C ALA A 66 -10.46 9.18 3.54
N PHE A 67 -9.88 7.98 3.69
CA PHE A 67 -10.04 7.16 4.89
C PHE A 67 -9.50 7.88 6.13
N ARG A 68 -8.29 8.46 6.04
CA ARG A 68 -7.69 9.21 7.15
C ARG A 68 -8.50 10.45 7.51
N ILE A 69 -9.01 11.19 6.52
CA ILE A 69 -9.86 12.37 6.77
C ILE A 69 -11.15 11.96 7.49
N ALA A 70 -11.82 10.90 7.05
CA ALA A 70 -13.03 10.42 7.68
C ALA A 70 -12.81 9.98 9.14
N LEU A 71 -11.66 9.36 9.44
CA LEU A 71 -11.32 8.92 10.80
C LEU A 71 -10.70 10.02 11.69
N ARG A 72 -10.33 11.17 11.11
CA ARG A 72 -9.52 12.20 11.78
C ARG A 72 -10.17 12.77 13.03
N SER A 73 -11.50 12.93 13.05
CA SER A 73 -12.23 13.46 14.20
C SER A 73 -12.31 12.48 15.37
N GLY A 74 -12.01 11.19 15.14
CA GLY A 74 -12.18 10.13 16.13
C GLY A 74 -13.64 9.69 16.35
N ILE A 75 -14.64 10.44 15.87
CA ILE A 75 -16.07 10.16 16.13
C ILE A 75 -16.46 8.76 15.66
N ILE A 76 -16.07 8.38 14.44
CA ILE A 76 -16.35 7.04 13.89
C ILE A 76 -15.71 5.96 14.76
N LEU A 77 -14.47 6.18 15.22
CA LEU A 77 -13.74 5.22 16.05
C LEU A 77 -14.37 5.08 17.43
N CYS A 78 -14.74 6.18 18.08
CA CYS A 78 -15.45 6.16 19.37
C CYS A 78 -16.81 5.47 19.26
N ASN A 79 -17.57 5.78 18.21
CA ASN A 79 -18.85 5.12 17.95
C ASN A 79 -18.68 3.61 17.72
N ALA A 80 -17.66 3.20 16.95
CA ALA A 80 -17.34 1.80 16.74
C ALA A 80 -16.99 1.10 18.06
N LEU A 81 -16.18 1.74 18.92
CA LEU A 81 -15.83 1.19 20.22
C LEU A 81 -17.05 1.00 21.12
N ASN A 82 -17.93 1.99 21.18
CA ASN A 82 -19.17 1.91 21.95
C ASN A 82 -20.19 0.90 21.39
N LYS A 83 -20.13 0.56 20.09
CA LYS A 83 -20.92 -0.52 19.49
C LYS A 83 -20.41 -1.89 19.90
N VAL A 84 -19.10 -2.06 20.02
CA VAL A 84 -18.48 -3.32 20.46
C VAL A 84 -18.64 -3.49 21.98
N GLN A 85 -18.40 -2.43 22.74
CA GLN A 85 -18.51 -2.41 24.19
C GLN A 85 -19.27 -1.14 24.63
N PRO A 86 -20.57 -1.26 24.96
CA PRO A 86 -21.35 -0.13 25.44
C PRO A 86 -20.71 0.52 26.68
N GLY A 87 -20.52 1.85 26.64
CA GLY A 87 -19.95 2.65 27.74
C GLY A 87 -18.42 2.63 27.85
N ALA A 88 -17.71 2.25 26.78
CA ALA A 88 -16.25 2.26 26.74
C ALA A 88 -15.64 3.67 26.57
N VAL A 89 -16.38 4.59 25.94
CA VAL A 89 -16.05 6.01 25.81
C VAL A 89 -17.09 6.84 26.53
#